data_AF-E1LCM7-F1
#
_entry.id   AF-E1LCM7-F1
#
_cell.length_a   1.000
_cell.length_b   1.000
_cell.length_c   1.000
_cell.angle_alpha   90.00
_cell.angle_beta   90.00
_cell.angle_gamma   90.00
#
_symmetry.space_group_name_H-M   'P 1'
#
loop_
_entity.id
_entity.type
_entity.pdbx_description
1 polymer ?
#
loop_
_entity_poly.entity_id
_entity_poly.type
_entity_poly.pdbx_seq_one_letter_code
_entity_poly.pdbx_strand_id
1 'polypeptide(L)'
;MKTLKENIITVEDITADIEKAEFDVPREDEDFGDRYDRLHAEWAVKGLKKYRDELKEAFADKERFKDWVIDIWGDVNTFIAVINEELRLRSIESIREASECAALMKIFIPSESGSRNEAEEKVKRNLEEALEEHDQRILNIYDVEVVPLLTWCEELLMMKAFLTNDFYMKGSFTDELKLIYTNVFTLLDRNLPEKVEYSCAHSFEYYVDLEDEWEYLYVDDLNPVEELLAILPSSPYECDVMYYAKSINSNLKIVQVNEVIKQLKKEYKKLYE
;
A
#
# COMPACT_ATOMS: atom_id res chain seq x y z
N MET A 1 -29.99 -9.74 10.09
CA MET A 1 -30.88 -8.95 10.99
C MET A 1 -30.76 -9.30 12.48
N LYS A 2 -30.67 -10.59 12.86
CA LYS A 2 -30.64 -10.99 14.29
C LYS A 2 -29.22 -10.86 14.89
N THR A 3 -28.20 -11.12 14.09
CA THR A 3 -26.80 -11.22 14.51
C THR A 3 -26.15 -9.88 14.90
N LEU A 4 -26.39 -8.80 14.16
CA LEU A 4 -25.85 -7.47 14.50
C LEU A 4 -26.58 -6.86 15.69
N LYS A 5 -27.91 -7.06 15.79
CA LYS A 5 -28.70 -6.63 16.96
C LYS A 5 -28.30 -7.37 18.26
N GLU A 6 -27.89 -8.63 18.15
CA GLU A 6 -27.43 -9.42 19.31
C GLU A 6 -25.98 -9.11 19.72
N ASN A 7 -25.15 -8.63 18.79
CA ASN A 7 -23.74 -8.31 19.03
C ASN A 7 -23.41 -6.94 18.43
N ILE A 8 -24.02 -5.90 18.98
CA ILE A 8 -23.80 -4.52 18.53
C ILE A 8 -22.33 -4.21 18.70
N ILE A 9 -21.67 -3.85 17.61
CA ILE A 9 -20.29 -3.40 17.64
C ILE A 9 -20.22 -1.92 17.96
N THR A 10 -19.30 -1.58 18.86
CA THR A 10 -19.06 -0.24 19.39
C THR A 10 -17.75 0.33 18.87
N VAL A 11 -17.52 1.61 19.14
CA VAL A 11 -16.21 2.26 18.93
C VAL A 11 -15.11 1.53 19.70
N GLU A 12 -15.38 1.15 20.95
CA GLU A 12 -14.41 0.48 21.84
C GLU A 12 -13.98 -0.88 21.29
N ASP A 13 -14.90 -1.65 20.71
CA ASP A 13 -14.60 -2.93 20.07
C ASP A 13 -13.62 -2.77 18.89
N ILE A 14 -13.86 -1.76 18.04
CA ILE A 14 -13.01 -1.50 16.87
C ILE A 14 -11.65 -0.92 17.29
N THR A 15 -11.63 -0.05 18.30
CA THR A 15 -10.38 0.47 18.86
C THR A 15 -9.49 -0.65 19.40
N ALA A 16 -10.06 -1.66 20.07
CA ALA A 16 -9.29 -2.83 20.51
C ALA A 16 -8.69 -3.63 19.33
N ASP A 17 -9.44 -3.78 18.23
CA ASP A 17 -8.93 -4.40 17.00
C ASP A 17 -7.78 -3.59 16.37
N ILE A 18 -7.87 -2.25 16.40
CA ILE A 18 -6.80 -1.34 15.94
C ILE A 18 -5.54 -1.53 16.77
N GLU A 19 -5.65 -1.43 18.10
CA GLU A 19 -4.50 -1.60 19.00
C GLU A 19 -3.82 -2.94 18.75
N LYS A 20 -4.59 -4.03 18.68
CA LYS A 20 -4.04 -5.35 18.38
C LYS A 20 -3.36 -5.39 17.01
N ALA A 21 -3.95 -4.76 16.00
CA ALA A 21 -3.39 -4.72 14.66
C ALA A 21 -2.08 -3.92 14.60
N GLU A 22 -1.96 -2.78 15.28
CA GLU A 22 -0.74 -1.97 15.27
C GLU A 22 0.47 -2.70 15.87
N PHE A 23 0.25 -3.56 16.88
CA PHE A 23 1.31 -4.32 17.57
C PHE A 23 1.52 -5.75 17.06
N ASP A 24 0.80 -6.18 16.03
CA ASP A 24 0.95 -7.53 15.49
C ASP A 24 2.28 -7.67 14.74
N VAL A 25 3.11 -8.62 15.16
CA VAL A 25 4.47 -8.85 14.65
C VAL A 25 4.45 -10.00 13.62
N PRO A 26 5.12 -9.84 12.47
CA PRO A 26 5.27 -10.93 11.49
C PRO A 26 5.84 -12.20 12.13
N ARG A 27 5.26 -13.36 11.80
CA ARG A 27 5.81 -14.67 12.20
C ARG A 27 7.04 -15.00 11.36
N GLU A 28 8.14 -15.41 11.99
CA GLU A 28 9.44 -15.62 11.33
C GLU A 28 9.44 -16.78 10.31
N ASP A 29 8.55 -17.75 10.47
CA ASP A 29 8.47 -19.01 9.72
C ASP A 29 7.36 -19.06 8.66
N GLU A 30 6.56 -17.99 8.56
CA GLU A 30 5.42 -17.92 7.65
C GLU A 30 5.83 -17.38 6.28
N ASP A 31 5.57 -18.14 5.21
CA ASP A 31 5.74 -17.66 3.84
C ASP A 31 4.67 -16.62 3.47
N PHE A 32 4.85 -15.94 2.33
CA PHE A 32 3.93 -14.87 1.93
C PHE A 32 2.51 -15.39 1.70
N GLY A 33 2.34 -16.54 1.04
CA GLY A 33 1.02 -17.06 0.73
C GLY A 33 0.25 -17.38 2.01
N ASP A 34 0.92 -18.06 2.94
CA ASP A 34 0.37 -18.38 4.25
C ASP A 34 0.01 -17.11 5.05
N ARG A 35 0.90 -16.11 5.03
CA ARG A 35 0.67 -14.84 5.74
C ARG A 35 -0.46 -14.04 5.11
N TYR A 36 -0.50 -13.94 3.78
CA TYR A 36 -1.53 -13.23 3.03
C TYR A 36 -2.89 -13.87 3.33
N ASP A 37 -3.02 -15.19 3.13
CA ASP A 37 -4.28 -15.90 3.36
C ASP A 37 -4.75 -15.76 4.82
N ARG A 38 -3.81 -15.86 5.78
CA ARG A 38 -4.12 -15.65 7.20
C ARG A 38 -4.61 -14.23 7.47
N LEU A 39 -3.90 -13.20 6.99
CA LEU A 39 -4.27 -11.81 7.21
C LEU A 39 -5.63 -11.52 6.59
N HIS A 40 -5.88 -11.92 5.34
CA HIS A 40 -7.18 -11.76 4.68
C HIS A 40 -8.31 -12.42 5.47
N ALA A 41 -8.10 -13.67 5.91
CA ALA A 41 -9.08 -14.39 6.72
C ALA A 41 -9.33 -13.72 8.08
N GLU A 42 -8.27 -13.22 8.73
CA GLU A 42 -8.38 -12.49 10.00
C GLU A 42 -9.15 -11.16 9.81
N TRP A 43 -8.82 -10.40 8.78
CA TRP A 43 -9.42 -9.10 8.53
C TRP A 43 -10.89 -9.18 8.12
N ALA A 44 -11.30 -10.28 7.48
CA ALA A 44 -12.67 -10.54 7.09
C ALA A 44 -13.65 -10.58 8.28
N VAL A 45 -13.16 -10.93 9.48
CA VAL A 45 -14.00 -11.07 10.68
C VAL A 45 -13.91 -9.91 11.68
N LYS A 46 -12.97 -8.98 11.49
CA LYS A 46 -12.77 -7.81 12.34
C LYS A 46 -13.75 -6.68 12.05
N GLY A 47 -14.05 -5.89 13.07
CA GLY A 47 -14.84 -4.67 12.91
C GLY A 47 -16.23 -4.90 12.30
N LEU A 48 -16.68 -3.95 11.47
CA LEU A 48 -17.97 -4.02 10.76
C LEU A 48 -17.93 -4.95 9.53
N LYS A 49 -16.75 -5.34 9.03
CA LYS A 49 -16.61 -6.14 7.78
C LYS A 49 -17.39 -7.46 7.82
N LYS A 50 -17.45 -8.14 8.98
CA LYS A 50 -18.29 -9.34 9.19
C LYS A 50 -19.80 -9.12 9.05
N TYR A 51 -20.26 -7.88 9.16
CA TYR A 51 -21.66 -7.47 9.03
C TYR A 51 -21.95 -6.75 7.71
N ARG A 52 -20.99 -6.73 6.78
CA ARG A 52 -21.07 -6.01 5.50
C ARG A 52 -22.35 -6.31 4.73
N ASP A 53 -22.72 -7.58 4.58
CA ASP A 53 -23.91 -7.96 3.82
C ASP A 53 -25.20 -7.48 4.48
N GLU A 54 -25.30 -7.58 5.81
CA GLU A 54 -26.46 -7.10 6.57
C GLU A 54 -26.59 -5.56 6.48
N LEU A 55 -25.47 -4.85 6.55
CA LEU A 55 -25.43 -3.39 6.36
C LEU A 55 -25.83 -2.98 4.94
N LYS A 56 -25.37 -3.71 3.92
CA LYS A 56 -25.73 -3.45 2.52
C LYS A 56 -27.21 -3.70 2.27
N GLU A 57 -27.76 -4.78 2.82
CA GLU A 57 -29.19 -5.09 2.74
C GLU A 57 -30.02 -3.97 3.39
N ALA A 58 -29.65 -3.53 4.60
CA ALA A 58 -30.32 -2.42 5.27
C ALA A 58 -30.20 -1.11 4.47
N PHE A 59 -29.02 -0.82 3.92
CA PHE A 59 -28.75 0.39 3.15
C PHE A 59 -29.45 0.40 1.78
N ALA A 60 -29.90 -0.74 1.26
CA ALA A 60 -30.65 -0.78 0.02
C ALA A 60 -32.02 -0.09 0.16
N ASP A 61 -32.63 -0.13 1.34
CA ASP A 61 -33.86 0.60 1.67
C ASP A 61 -33.51 1.99 2.26
N LYS A 62 -33.26 2.97 1.37
CA LYS A 62 -32.88 4.33 1.76
C LYS A 62 -33.91 5.01 2.66
N GLU A 63 -35.20 4.73 2.45
CA GLU A 63 -36.27 5.39 3.21
C GLU A 63 -36.24 4.97 4.68
N ARG A 64 -35.86 3.71 4.97
CA ARG A 64 -35.87 3.16 6.33
C ARG A 64 -34.49 3.04 6.96
N PHE A 65 -33.42 3.26 6.20
CA PHE A 65 -32.05 3.05 6.70
C PHE A 65 -31.74 3.88 7.95
N LYS A 66 -32.20 5.13 8.00
CA LYS A 66 -31.96 6.01 9.16
C LYS A 66 -32.66 5.49 10.43
N ASP A 67 -33.91 5.05 10.30
CA ASP A 67 -34.66 4.47 11.40
C ASP A 67 -34.02 3.15 11.86
N TRP A 68 -33.57 2.33 10.92
CA TRP A 68 -32.83 1.11 11.21
C TRP A 68 -31.53 1.36 11.98
N VAL A 69 -30.78 2.41 11.62
CA VAL A 69 -29.59 2.83 12.36
C VAL A 69 -29.95 3.25 13.79
N ILE A 70 -31.00 4.05 13.97
CA ILE A 70 -31.47 4.50 15.30
C ILE A 70 -31.90 3.31 16.15
N ASP A 71 -32.59 2.33 15.58
CA ASP A 71 -33.03 1.11 16.28
C ASP A 71 -31.88 0.27 16.83
N ILE A 72 -30.70 0.33 16.21
CA ILE A 72 -29.54 -0.50 16.58
C ILE A 72 -28.56 0.29 17.45
N TRP A 73 -28.21 1.50 17.04
CA TRP A 73 -27.18 2.30 17.72
C TRP A 73 -27.74 3.44 18.58
N GLY A 74 -29.06 3.57 18.68
CA GLY A 74 -29.75 4.61 19.45
C GLY A 74 -29.80 5.97 18.76
N ASP A 75 -28.77 6.32 17.99
CA ASP A 75 -28.73 7.53 17.17
C ASP A 75 -27.75 7.42 16.01
N VAL A 76 -27.88 8.35 15.06
CA VAL A 76 -27.06 8.39 13.83
C VAL A 76 -25.61 8.75 14.10
N ASN A 77 -25.32 9.64 15.06
CA ASN A 77 -23.96 10.08 15.35
C ASN A 77 -23.15 8.93 15.95
N THR A 78 -23.77 8.10 16.79
CA THR A 78 -23.14 6.89 17.33
C THR A 78 -22.69 5.96 16.21
N PHE A 79 -23.55 5.68 15.23
CA PHE A 79 -23.17 4.83 14.10
C PHE A 79 -22.12 5.48 13.19
N ILE A 80 -22.20 6.79 12.95
CA ILE A 80 -21.14 7.53 12.22
C ILE A 80 -19.79 7.38 12.93
N ALA A 81 -19.74 7.44 14.27
CA ALA A 81 -18.51 7.22 15.01
C ALA A 81 -17.94 5.81 14.80
N VAL A 82 -18.80 4.78 14.79
CA VAL A 82 -18.41 3.40 14.48
C VAL A 82 -17.88 3.28 13.04
N ILE A 83 -18.53 3.93 12.06
CA ILE A 83 -18.03 3.98 10.67
C ILE A 83 -16.62 4.59 10.63
N ASN A 84 -16.36 5.65 11.39
CA ASN A 84 -15.07 6.32 11.38
C ASN A 84 -13.94 5.45 11.93
N GLU A 85 -14.20 4.71 13.01
CA GLU A 85 -13.23 3.74 13.52
C GLU A 85 -13.05 2.55 12.59
N GLU A 86 -14.12 2.05 11.95
CA GLU A 86 -13.99 0.99 10.95
C GLU A 86 -13.10 1.43 9.79
N LEU A 87 -13.26 2.65 9.30
CA LEU A 87 -12.42 3.22 8.24
C LEU A 87 -10.95 3.34 8.68
N ARG A 88 -10.69 3.70 9.94
CA ARG A 88 -9.33 3.66 10.51
C ARG A 88 -8.76 2.25 10.53
N LEU A 89 -9.53 1.27 10.98
CA LEU A 89 -9.13 -0.14 10.99
C LEU A 89 -8.82 -0.64 9.57
N ARG A 90 -9.66 -0.28 8.58
CA ARG A 90 -9.43 -0.64 7.17
C ARG A 90 -8.20 0.04 6.58
N SER A 91 -7.86 1.26 7.01
CA SER A 91 -6.63 1.92 6.56
C SER A 91 -5.38 1.10 6.92
N ILE A 92 -5.36 0.46 8.10
CA ILE A 92 -4.27 -0.41 8.53
C ILE A 92 -4.21 -1.67 7.65
N GLU A 93 -5.36 -2.28 7.35
CA GLU A 93 -5.47 -3.44 6.44
C GLU A 93 -4.91 -3.10 5.05
N SER A 94 -5.45 -2.07 4.40
CA SER A 94 -5.06 -1.70 3.03
C SER A 94 -3.59 -1.32 2.91
N ILE A 95 -3.02 -0.71 3.95
CA ILE A 95 -1.62 -0.30 3.97
C ILE A 95 -0.69 -1.49 4.18
N ARG A 96 -1.06 -2.41 5.07
CA ARG A 96 -0.32 -3.66 5.21
C ARG A 96 -0.31 -4.43 3.90
N GLU A 97 -1.47 -4.56 3.24
CA GLU A 97 -1.56 -5.25 1.95
C GLU A 97 -0.70 -4.59 0.87
N ALA A 98 -0.87 -3.28 0.70
CA ALA A 98 -0.06 -2.46 -0.20
C ALA A 98 1.44 -2.67 0.02
N SER A 99 1.88 -2.66 1.28
CA SER A 99 3.29 -2.83 1.63
C SER A 99 3.80 -4.26 1.39
N GLU A 100 3.03 -5.29 1.74
CA GLU A 100 3.44 -6.68 1.51
C GLU A 100 3.53 -6.97 0.01
N CYS A 101 2.58 -6.47 -0.79
CA CYS A 101 2.62 -6.63 -2.23
C CYS A 101 3.81 -5.88 -2.88
N ALA A 102 4.12 -4.66 -2.43
CA ALA A 102 5.25 -3.89 -2.95
C ALA A 102 6.61 -4.49 -2.55
N ALA A 103 6.74 -5.03 -1.33
CA ALA A 103 7.98 -5.63 -0.83
C ALA A 103 8.44 -6.89 -1.61
N LEU A 104 7.55 -7.49 -2.42
CA LEU A 104 7.83 -8.65 -3.25
C LEU A 104 8.42 -8.32 -4.61
N MET A 105 8.41 -7.05 -5.03
CA MET A 105 8.85 -6.73 -6.37
C MET A 105 10.37 -6.82 -6.47
N LYS A 106 10.83 -7.96 -6.96
CA LYS A 106 12.22 -8.17 -7.33
C LYS A 106 12.46 -7.55 -8.69
N ILE A 107 13.49 -6.72 -8.75
CA ILE A 107 14.03 -6.22 -9.99
C ILE A 107 15.17 -7.17 -10.36
N PHE A 108 14.99 -7.88 -11.48
CA PHE A 108 16.01 -8.76 -12.02
C PHE A 108 16.75 -8.01 -13.12
N ILE A 109 18.07 -7.92 -12.99
CA ILE A 109 18.92 -7.26 -13.98
C ILE A 109 19.84 -8.34 -14.54
N PRO A 110 19.62 -8.80 -15.78
CA PRO A 110 20.50 -9.79 -16.39
C PRO A 110 21.89 -9.17 -16.61
N SER A 111 22.94 -9.91 -16.22
CA SER A 111 24.33 -9.55 -16.54
C SER A 111 24.63 -9.72 -18.02
N GLU A 112 25.59 -8.96 -18.54
CA GLU A 112 25.91 -8.97 -19.96
C GLU A 112 27.40 -9.15 -20.21
N SER A 113 27.75 -9.96 -21.21
CA SER A 113 29.12 -10.19 -21.64
C SER A 113 29.51 -9.23 -22.78
N GLY A 114 30.79 -8.85 -22.84
CA GLY A 114 31.32 -7.97 -23.88
C GLY A 114 32.54 -7.18 -23.43
N SER A 115 32.96 -6.20 -24.25
CA SER A 115 33.90 -5.19 -23.79
C SER A 115 33.29 -4.38 -22.65
N ARG A 116 34.11 -3.83 -21.75
CA ARG A 116 33.63 -3.08 -20.56
C ARG A 116 32.55 -2.06 -20.92
N ASN A 117 32.78 -1.26 -21.97
CA ASN A 117 31.84 -0.22 -22.39
C ASN A 117 30.53 -0.80 -22.95
N GLU A 118 30.58 -1.91 -23.68
CA GLU A 118 29.38 -2.56 -24.22
C GLU A 118 28.57 -3.26 -23.11
N ALA A 119 29.24 -3.91 -22.17
CA ALA A 119 28.61 -4.54 -21.01
C ALA A 119 27.95 -3.50 -20.11
N GLU A 120 28.65 -2.39 -19.84
CA GLU A 120 28.13 -1.27 -19.07
C GLU A 120 26.83 -0.73 -19.69
N GLU A 121 26.85 -0.29 -20.95
CA GLU A 121 25.66 0.28 -21.62
C GLU A 121 24.47 -0.69 -21.67
N LYS A 122 24.72 -2.00 -21.77
CA LYS A 122 23.63 -2.99 -21.71
C LYS A 122 23.07 -3.15 -20.31
N VAL A 123 23.90 -3.20 -19.27
CA VAL A 123 23.43 -3.24 -17.87
C VAL A 123 22.61 -2.00 -17.54
N LYS A 124 23.02 -0.81 -18.05
CA LYS A 124 22.23 0.43 -17.88
C LYS A 124 20.83 0.29 -18.45
N ARG A 125 20.71 -0.16 -19.70
CA ARG A 125 19.40 -0.40 -20.35
C ARG A 125 18.56 -1.43 -19.60
N ASN A 126 19.18 -2.54 -19.18
CA ASN A 126 18.48 -3.59 -18.45
C ASN A 126 17.92 -3.08 -17.11
N LEU A 127 18.67 -2.23 -16.40
CA LEU A 127 18.21 -1.59 -15.18
C LEU A 127 17.07 -0.59 -15.43
N GLU A 128 17.16 0.24 -16.47
CA GLU A 128 16.07 1.15 -16.86
C GLU A 128 14.79 0.39 -17.21
N GLU A 129 14.89 -0.67 -18.02
CA GLU A 129 13.76 -1.52 -18.39
C GLU A 129 13.13 -2.19 -17.16
N ALA A 130 13.94 -2.67 -16.22
CA ALA A 130 13.45 -3.36 -15.04
C ALA A 130 12.81 -2.39 -14.02
N LEU A 131 13.30 -1.15 -13.91
CA LEU A 131 12.65 -0.09 -13.11
C LEU A 131 11.33 0.37 -13.73
N GLU A 132 11.26 0.44 -15.06
CA GLU A 132 10.02 0.75 -15.77
C GLU A 132 8.96 -0.35 -15.60
N GLU A 133 9.38 -1.62 -15.70
CA GLU A 133 8.52 -2.78 -15.42
C GLU A 133 8.02 -2.76 -13.97
N HIS A 134 8.91 -2.44 -13.02
CA HIS A 134 8.56 -2.29 -11.62
C HIS A 134 7.41 -1.28 -11.44
N ASP A 135 7.58 -0.05 -11.91
CA ASP A 135 6.59 1.01 -11.68
C ASP A 135 5.23 0.66 -12.32
N GLN A 136 5.24 0.02 -13.50
CA GLN A 136 4.02 -0.46 -14.13
C GLN A 136 3.34 -1.59 -13.35
N ARG A 137 4.11 -2.50 -12.76
CA ARG A 137 3.60 -3.60 -11.94
C ARG A 137 3.03 -3.12 -10.61
N ILE A 138 3.61 -2.08 -10.00
CA ILE A 138 3.08 -1.46 -8.76
C ILE A 138 1.62 -1.03 -8.98
N LEU A 139 1.35 -0.37 -10.11
CA LEU A 139 0.01 0.07 -10.47
C LEU A 139 -0.96 -1.09 -10.67
N ASN A 140 -0.52 -2.16 -11.34
CA ASN A 140 -1.36 -3.33 -11.56
C ASN A 140 -1.69 -4.07 -10.26
N ILE A 141 -0.71 -4.19 -9.35
CA ILE A 141 -0.89 -4.77 -8.02
C ILE A 141 -1.95 -3.99 -7.23
N TYR A 142 -1.91 -2.66 -7.27
CA TYR A 142 -2.91 -1.84 -6.60
C TYR A 142 -4.33 -2.19 -7.07
N ASP A 143 -4.52 -2.26 -8.38
CA ASP A 143 -5.83 -2.54 -8.99
C ASP A 143 -6.36 -3.94 -8.67
N VAL A 144 -5.48 -4.94 -8.59
CA VAL A 144 -5.87 -6.33 -8.35
C VAL A 144 -6.01 -6.67 -6.87
N GLU A 145 -5.10 -6.20 -6.02
CA GLU A 145 -5.00 -6.63 -4.62
C GLU A 145 -5.58 -5.60 -3.64
N VAL A 146 -5.37 -4.30 -3.89
CA VAL A 146 -5.73 -3.24 -2.93
C VAL A 146 -7.17 -2.76 -3.17
N VAL A 147 -7.58 -2.51 -4.41
CA VAL A 147 -8.93 -2.01 -4.74
C VAL A 147 -10.07 -2.89 -4.17
N PRO A 148 -10.00 -4.24 -4.19
CA PRO A 148 -11.02 -5.08 -3.56
C PRO A 148 -11.21 -4.80 -2.06
N LEU A 149 -10.13 -4.48 -1.35
CA LEU A 149 -10.17 -4.14 0.07
C LEU A 149 -10.86 -2.79 0.32
N LEU A 150 -10.64 -1.83 -0.56
CA LEU A 150 -11.20 -0.47 -0.48
C LEU A 150 -12.68 -0.40 -0.81
N THR A 151 -13.22 -1.42 -1.49
CA THR A 151 -14.64 -1.47 -1.84
C THR A 151 -15.54 -1.36 -0.60
N TRP A 152 -15.10 -1.91 0.54
CA TRP A 152 -15.86 -1.76 1.78
C TRP A 152 -15.78 -0.33 2.34
N CYS A 153 -14.62 0.33 2.24
CA CYS A 153 -14.47 1.73 2.62
C CYS A 153 -15.39 2.65 1.80
N GLU A 154 -15.46 2.46 0.48
CA GLU A 154 -16.36 3.18 -0.43
C GLU A 154 -17.83 3.03 -0.02
N GLU A 155 -18.25 1.81 0.32
CA GLU A 155 -19.61 1.52 0.79
C GLU A 155 -19.93 2.23 2.11
N LEU A 156 -19.00 2.21 3.07
CA LEU A 156 -19.13 2.91 4.35
C LEU A 156 -19.16 4.44 4.17
N LEU A 157 -18.34 5.00 3.28
CA LEU A 157 -18.34 6.43 2.97
C LEU A 157 -19.67 6.87 2.34
N MET A 158 -20.23 6.08 1.43
CA MET A 158 -21.58 6.31 0.90
C MET A 158 -22.66 6.26 2.00
N MET A 159 -22.60 5.28 2.90
CA MET A 159 -23.55 5.18 4.02
C MET A 159 -23.46 6.39 4.93
N LYS A 160 -22.24 6.81 5.28
CA LYS A 160 -22.01 8.00 6.09
C LYS A 160 -22.54 9.26 5.42
N ALA A 161 -22.20 9.51 4.16
CA ALA A 161 -22.67 10.69 3.42
C ALA A 161 -24.20 10.74 3.35
N PHE A 162 -24.84 9.59 3.13
CA PHE A 162 -26.30 9.50 3.19
C PHE A 162 -26.86 9.91 4.57
N LEU A 163 -26.25 9.43 5.66
CA LEU A 163 -26.69 9.73 7.03
C LEU A 163 -26.48 11.21 7.42
N THR A 164 -25.45 11.86 6.89
CA THR A 164 -25.16 13.28 7.11
C THR A 164 -25.90 14.22 6.14
N ASN A 165 -26.54 13.67 5.10
CA ASN A 165 -27.08 14.42 3.95
C ASN A 165 -26.00 15.13 3.12
N ASP A 166 -24.79 14.58 3.08
CA ASP A 166 -23.70 15.04 2.22
C ASP A 166 -23.65 14.27 0.90
N PHE A 167 -22.90 14.82 -0.05
CA PHE A 167 -22.60 14.15 -1.31
C PHE A 167 -21.25 13.44 -1.24
N TYR A 168 -21.22 12.20 -1.72
CA TYR A 168 -19.99 11.43 -1.89
C TYR A 168 -19.94 10.85 -3.31
N MET A 169 -18.83 11.08 -4.00
CA MET A 169 -18.61 10.54 -5.35
C MET A 169 -17.99 9.15 -5.23
N LYS A 170 -18.75 8.12 -5.63
CA LYS A 170 -18.26 6.75 -5.64
C LYS A 170 -16.95 6.63 -6.43
N GLY A 171 -15.96 5.98 -5.85
CA GLY A 171 -14.63 5.76 -6.43
C GLY A 171 -13.62 6.83 -6.04
N SER A 172 -14.04 7.99 -5.52
CA SER A 172 -13.11 9.09 -5.25
C SER A 172 -12.06 8.73 -4.21
N PHE A 173 -12.42 7.94 -3.20
CA PHE A 173 -11.48 7.52 -2.17
C PHE A 173 -10.45 6.52 -2.72
N THR A 174 -10.91 5.58 -3.54
CA THR A 174 -10.07 4.61 -4.22
C THR A 174 -9.06 5.29 -5.15
N ASP A 175 -9.49 6.30 -5.89
CA ASP A 175 -8.64 7.08 -6.81
C ASP A 175 -7.62 7.93 -6.05
N GLU A 176 -8.03 8.60 -4.97
CA GLU A 176 -7.13 9.38 -4.10
C GLU A 176 -6.04 8.50 -3.48
N LEU A 177 -6.42 7.33 -2.96
CA LEU A 177 -5.43 6.39 -2.42
C LEU A 177 -4.53 5.82 -3.52
N LYS A 178 -5.03 5.63 -4.75
CA LYS A 178 -4.20 5.17 -5.87
C LYS A 178 -3.10 6.18 -6.18
N LEU A 179 -3.43 7.47 -6.15
CA LEU A 179 -2.47 8.55 -6.33
C LEU A 179 -1.41 8.55 -5.21
N ILE A 180 -1.82 8.42 -3.95
CA ILE A 180 -0.91 8.33 -2.80
C ILE A 180 0.00 7.11 -2.94
N TYR A 181 -0.56 5.94 -3.22
CA TYR A 181 0.16 4.68 -3.39
C TYR A 181 1.19 4.79 -4.53
N THR A 182 0.78 5.31 -5.69
CA THR A 182 1.68 5.55 -6.82
C THR A 182 2.84 6.44 -6.41
N ASN A 183 2.56 7.60 -5.79
CA ASN A 183 3.61 8.53 -5.39
C ASN A 183 4.61 7.94 -4.37
N VAL A 184 4.16 7.02 -3.53
CA VAL A 184 4.96 6.39 -2.47
C VAL A 184 5.82 5.23 -2.99
N PHE A 185 5.30 4.43 -3.92
CA PHE A 185 5.94 3.19 -4.37
C PHE A 185 6.61 3.26 -5.75
N THR A 186 6.32 4.28 -6.56
CA THR A 186 7.05 4.54 -7.82
C THR A 186 8.49 4.93 -7.54
N LEU A 187 9.44 4.33 -8.29
CA LEU A 187 10.87 4.56 -8.13
C LEU A 187 11.43 5.62 -9.09
N LEU A 188 10.89 5.72 -10.30
CA LEU A 188 11.36 6.68 -11.30
C LEU A 188 10.55 7.97 -11.24
N ASP A 189 11.23 9.11 -11.07
CA ASP A 189 10.57 10.42 -10.98
C ASP A 189 9.75 10.77 -12.23
N ARG A 190 10.22 10.37 -13.41
CA ARG A 190 9.53 10.54 -14.71
C ARG A 190 8.20 9.78 -14.80
N ASN A 191 8.02 8.75 -13.97
CA ASN A 191 6.81 7.92 -13.92
C ASN A 191 5.81 8.41 -12.87
N LEU A 192 6.16 9.44 -12.09
CA LEU A 192 5.22 10.05 -11.16
C LEU A 192 4.16 10.86 -11.89
N PRO A 193 2.88 10.74 -11.50
CA PRO A 193 1.82 11.60 -12.00
C PRO A 193 2.00 13.06 -11.55
N GLU A 194 2.56 13.27 -10.35
CA GLU A 194 2.91 14.58 -9.80
C GLU A 194 4.08 14.44 -8.82
N LYS A 195 4.99 15.42 -8.79
CA LYS A 195 6.09 15.45 -7.84
C LYS A 195 5.60 15.93 -6.46
N VAL A 196 5.71 15.07 -5.46
CA VAL A 196 5.29 15.35 -4.07
C VAL A 196 6.44 15.13 -3.09
N GLU A 197 6.46 15.90 -1.99
CA GLU A 197 7.55 15.87 -0.99
C GLU A 197 7.76 14.51 -0.33
N TYR A 198 6.72 13.68 -0.29
CA TYR A 198 6.74 12.36 0.33
C TYR A 198 7.03 11.23 -0.66
N SER A 199 7.33 11.55 -1.92
CA SER A 199 7.70 10.55 -2.90
C SER A 199 9.13 10.05 -2.65
N CYS A 200 9.31 8.74 -2.82
CA CYS A 200 10.63 8.10 -2.81
C CYS A 200 11.24 7.98 -4.22
N ALA A 201 10.60 8.57 -5.24
CA ALA A 201 11.09 8.49 -6.61
C ALA A 201 12.25 9.45 -6.86
N HIS A 202 13.21 9.02 -7.66
CA HIS A 202 14.42 9.79 -7.98
C HIS A 202 14.65 9.82 -9.49
N SER A 203 15.35 10.85 -9.96
CA SER A 203 15.87 10.88 -11.32
C SER A 203 16.89 9.77 -11.47
N PHE A 204 16.81 9.05 -12.58
CA PHE A 204 17.82 8.07 -12.93
C PHE A 204 19.06 8.80 -13.45
N GLU A 205 19.93 9.24 -12.53
CA GLU A 205 21.17 9.96 -12.83
C GLU A 205 22.38 9.04 -12.68
N TYR A 206 23.09 8.78 -13.78
CA TYR A 206 24.43 8.21 -13.73
C TYR A 206 25.44 9.28 -13.31
N TYR A 207 26.04 9.14 -12.13
CA TYR A 207 27.23 9.90 -11.78
C TYR A 207 28.44 9.26 -12.46
N VAL A 208 28.89 9.86 -13.57
CA VAL A 208 30.02 9.36 -14.39
C VAL A 208 31.36 9.99 -14.00
N ASP A 209 31.40 10.89 -13.01
CA ASP A 209 32.61 11.64 -12.66
C ASP A 209 33.14 11.22 -11.29
N LEU A 210 33.96 10.16 -11.27
CA LEU A 210 34.77 9.73 -10.13
C LEU A 210 36.25 9.81 -10.55
N GLU A 211 36.76 11.04 -10.73
CA GLU A 211 38.18 11.28 -11.06
C GLU A 211 39.13 10.97 -9.89
N ASP A 212 38.65 10.75 -8.66
CA ASP A 212 39.52 10.46 -7.52
C ASP A 212 38.95 9.37 -6.59
N GLU A 213 39.87 8.52 -6.16
CA GLU A 213 39.67 7.31 -5.39
C GLU A 213 38.85 7.53 -4.08
N TRP A 214 37.79 6.73 -3.94
CA TRP A 214 37.41 6.08 -2.67
C TRP A 214 36.87 6.94 -1.51
N GLU A 215 36.08 7.98 -1.76
CA GLU A 215 35.25 8.58 -0.69
C GLU A 215 33.96 9.22 -1.24
N TYR A 216 33.00 8.38 -1.67
CA TYR A 216 31.62 8.81 -1.87
C TYR A 216 30.72 8.18 -0.80
N LEU A 217 30.55 8.95 0.27
CA LEU A 217 29.44 8.81 1.20
C LEU A 217 28.15 9.28 0.52
N TYR A 218 27.06 8.52 0.73
CA TYR A 218 25.63 8.70 0.36
C TYR A 218 25.20 8.02 -0.98
N VAL A 219 24.30 7.01 -1.04
CA VAL A 219 23.49 6.23 -0.08
C VAL A 219 23.19 4.85 -0.68
N ASP A 220 23.66 3.79 -0.03
CA ASP A 220 23.23 2.36 0.02
C ASP A 220 22.60 1.56 -1.16
N ASP A 221 22.29 2.11 -2.35
CA ASP A 221 21.59 1.33 -3.40
C ASP A 221 22.36 1.11 -4.72
N LEU A 222 23.50 1.75 -4.90
CA LEU A 222 24.36 1.57 -6.08
C LEU A 222 25.57 0.65 -5.85
N ASN A 223 25.85 0.27 -4.60
CA ASN A 223 26.94 -0.66 -4.27
C ASN A 223 26.83 -2.02 -5.03
N PRO A 224 25.63 -2.58 -5.28
CA PRO A 224 25.49 -3.79 -6.11
C PRO A 224 25.81 -3.56 -7.59
N VAL A 225 25.58 -2.35 -8.12
CA VAL A 225 25.89 -2.00 -9.52
C VAL A 225 27.41 -1.82 -9.70
N GLU A 226 28.08 -1.23 -8.72
CA GLU A 226 29.55 -1.14 -8.69
C GLU A 226 30.20 -2.52 -8.48
N GLU A 227 29.65 -3.37 -7.62
CA GLU A 227 30.06 -4.78 -7.49
C GLU A 227 29.78 -5.58 -8.77
N LEU A 228 28.64 -5.36 -9.44
CA LEU A 228 28.31 -5.91 -10.77
C LEU A 228 29.36 -5.54 -11.80
N LEU A 229 29.67 -4.25 -11.91
CA LEU A 229 30.67 -3.73 -12.85
C LEU A 229 32.09 -4.20 -12.51
N ALA A 230 32.39 -4.47 -11.23
CA ALA A 230 33.67 -5.01 -10.78
C ALA A 230 33.88 -6.50 -11.13
N ILE A 231 32.81 -7.30 -11.25
CA ILE A 231 32.87 -8.72 -11.64
C ILE A 231 32.99 -8.90 -13.17
N LEU A 232 32.75 -7.83 -13.95
CA LEU A 232 32.50 -7.91 -15.39
C LEU A 232 33.67 -7.78 -16.38
N PRO A 233 34.95 -7.46 -16.05
CA PRO A 233 35.99 -7.58 -17.05
C PRO A 233 36.37 -9.07 -17.23
N SER A 234 35.78 -9.73 -18.23
CA SER A 234 36.17 -11.06 -18.77
C SER A 234 35.62 -12.31 -18.08
N SER A 235 34.52 -12.24 -17.32
CA SER A 235 33.86 -13.44 -16.77
C SER A 235 33.10 -14.22 -17.87
N PRO A 236 33.30 -15.55 -18.02
CA PRO A 236 32.58 -16.38 -19.00
C PRO A 236 31.19 -16.84 -18.53
N TYR A 237 30.67 -16.33 -17.42
CA TYR A 237 29.41 -16.77 -16.81
C TYR A 237 28.32 -15.70 -16.91
N GLU A 238 27.11 -16.09 -17.31
CA GLU A 238 25.87 -15.32 -17.10
C GLU A 238 25.52 -15.38 -15.60
N CYS A 239 25.27 -14.23 -14.97
CA CYS A 239 24.91 -14.11 -13.57
C CYS A 239 23.65 -13.25 -13.44
N ASP A 240 22.56 -13.84 -12.93
CA ASP A 240 21.38 -13.10 -12.53
C ASP A 240 21.66 -12.39 -11.21
N VAL A 241 21.68 -11.05 -11.22
CA VAL A 241 21.79 -10.27 -9.99
C VAL A 241 20.38 -9.92 -9.53
N MET A 242 19.96 -10.55 -8.44
CA MET A 242 18.71 -10.22 -7.77
C MET A 242 18.94 -9.05 -6.82
N TYR A 243 18.36 -7.90 -7.14
CA TYR A 243 18.30 -6.79 -6.18
C TYR A 243 17.28 -7.12 -5.08
N TYR A 244 17.79 -7.35 -3.87
CA TYR A 244 17.01 -7.65 -2.68
C TYR A 244 17.38 -6.65 -1.59
N ALA A 245 16.72 -5.48 -1.63
CA ALA A 245 16.95 -4.43 -0.65
C ALA A 245 16.32 -4.84 0.70
N LYS A 246 16.86 -5.83 1.42
CA LYS A 246 16.21 -6.38 2.62
C LYS A 246 16.08 -5.34 3.74
N SER A 247 17.11 -4.53 3.96
CA SER A 247 17.13 -3.42 4.92
C SER A 247 16.29 -2.23 4.45
N ILE A 248 16.31 -1.95 3.15
CA ILE A 248 15.59 -0.84 2.54
C ILE A 248 14.11 -1.15 2.41
N ASN A 249 13.73 -2.36 2.01
CA ASN A 249 12.36 -2.85 2.12
C ASN A 249 11.88 -2.82 3.57
N SER A 250 12.73 -3.07 4.58
CA SER A 250 12.30 -2.98 5.98
C SER A 250 12.07 -1.54 6.47
N ASN A 251 12.95 -0.60 6.12
CA ASN A 251 12.84 0.81 6.50
C ASN A 251 11.81 1.56 5.64
N LEU A 252 11.80 1.32 4.32
CA LEU A 252 10.76 1.79 3.39
C LEU A 252 9.41 1.25 3.79
N LYS A 253 9.27 -0.04 4.16
CA LYS A 253 8.00 -0.59 4.67
C LYS A 253 7.48 0.25 5.84
N ILE A 254 8.30 0.58 6.83
CA ILE A 254 7.85 1.39 7.97
C ILE A 254 7.52 2.83 7.57
N VAL A 255 8.37 3.47 6.75
CA VAL A 255 8.20 4.87 6.34
C VAL A 255 7.01 5.03 5.38
N GLN A 256 6.88 4.17 4.38
CA GLN A 256 5.79 4.15 3.40
C GLN A 256 4.46 3.80 4.06
N VAL A 257 4.42 2.81 4.97
CA VAL A 257 3.21 2.50 5.77
C VAL A 257 2.76 3.73 6.54
N ASN A 258 3.67 4.37 7.27
CA ASN A 258 3.33 5.54 8.08
C ASN A 258 2.88 6.73 7.22
N GLU A 259 3.47 6.92 6.03
CA GLU A 259 3.10 8.01 5.16
C GLU A 259 1.76 7.79 4.46
N VAL A 260 1.48 6.57 3.98
CA VAL A 260 0.13 6.24 3.46
C VAL A 260 -0.90 6.38 4.58
N ILE A 261 -0.60 5.97 5.83
CA ILE A 261 -1.51 6.16 6.99
C ILE A 261 -1.79 7.66 7.17
N LYS A 262 -0.72 8.47 7.16
CA LYS A 262 -0.80 9.91 7.39
C LYS A 262 -1.60 10.61 6.29
N GLN A 263 -1.37 10.28 5.02
CA GLN A 263 -2.11 10.86 3.90
C GLN A 263 -3.55 10.36 3.87
N LEU A 264 -3.81 9.07 4.12
CA LEU A 264 -5.18 8.56 4.26
C LEU A 264 -5.92 9.28 5.38
N LYS A 265 -5.32 9.43 6.58
CA LYS A 265 -5.93 10.19 7.68
C LYS A 265 -6.29 11.63 7.27
N LYS A 266 -5.47 12.26 6.42
CA LYS A 266 -5.72 13.60 5.89
C LYS A 266 -6.89 13.62 4.90
N GLU A 267 -6.92 12.70 3.92
CA GLU A 267 -8.03 12.58 2.97
C GLU A 267 -9.34 12.24 3.68
N TYR A 268 -9.28 11.31 4.62
CA TYR A 268 -10.39 11.01 5.52
C TYR A 268 -10.87 12.27 6.25
N LYS A 269 -9.97 13.08 6.82
CA LYS A 269 -10.35 14.35 7.48
C LYS A 269 -11.10 15.30 6.55
N LYS A 270 -10.74 15.38 5.26
CA LYS A 270 -11.49 16.18 4.27
C LYS A 270 -12.91 15.65 4.02
N LEU A 271 -13.13 14.35 4.21
CA LEU A 271 -14.46 13.74 4.14
C LEU A 271 -15.25 13.92 5.47
N TYR A 272 -14.63 14.44 6.52
CA TYR A 272 -15.20 14.63 7.86
C TYR A 272 -15.44 16.09 8.26
N GLU A 273 -14.71 17.04 7.67
CA GLU A 273 -14.82 18.50 7.87
C GLU A 273 -15.58 19.17 6.71
#